data_AF-A0A832EIG7-F1
#
_entry.id   AF-A0A832EIG7-F1
#
_cell.length_a   1.000
_cell.length_b   1.000
_cell.length_c   1.000
_cell.angle_alpha   90.00
_cell.angle_beta   90.00
_cell.angle_gamma   90.00
#
_symmetry.space_group_name_H-M   'P 1'
#
loop_
_entity.id
_entity.type
_entity.pdbx_description
1 polymer ?
#
loop_
_entity_poly.entity_id
_entity_poly.type
_entity_poly.pdbx_seq_one_letter_code
_entity_poly.pdbx_strand_id
1 'polypeptide(L)'
;MTALCVGLMAGGNCLAETGYGPATTVPNLPAAPQLPKARNLIDQTRAEADGKSRGCLECHQGVEVMHASPHVVLGCTDCHGGDPSPGLTMRQAHVAPQNPVFWQSSANPSDSTVLLNHESPEFIRFVNPGDLRVAEQACGTCHQPIINNVWHSMMNHGAMLWGAAAYNNGAAPLKNYRFGQVYGPYGVPLKLNSPIEVTPEMERRHGLLPFVIPLPRFHIGQPGNVFRIFEKGGEKPLELGVPNPLEPPGRPARRLSERGMGTLNRIDPVILNAQKTRLNDPLLGFMGSNDHPGDYRSSGCSACHVVYANDRSPANSGWWSKYGHQGLSFTGDKAISKRERGHPIRHQFTRSIPSSQCMICHMHQGNLFVNPYLGYIWWDQESDGEFMYPAEQKDPTEEEIAALIRRSPEAAAVRGLWGDPDFLEKVAELNPKLKHTQFADYHGHGWVFRAVFHKDRAGNFLDKDGQRIDHADPQKFAKAVHLQDAHLK
;
A
#
# COMPACT_ATOMS: atom_id res chain seq x y z
N MET A 1 -44.97 52.51 -45.18
CA MET A 1 -45.12 53.87 -44.62
C MET A 1 -44.77 53.79 -43.14
N THR A 2 -43.51 54.01 -42.80
CA THR A 2 -42.99 55.26 -42.18
C THR A 2 -43.49 55.46 -40.75
N ALA A 3 -42.62 55.21 -39.77
CA ALA A 3 -42.25 56.21 -38.76
C ALA A 3 -41.02 55.73 -37.96
N LEU A 4 -40.07 56.64 -37.87
CA LEU A 4 -38.74 56.55 -37.29
C LEU A 4 -38.75 57.28 -35.93
N CYS A 5 -37.76 56.96 -35.06
CA CYS A 5 -37.14 57.83 -34.03
C CYS A 5 -37.94 58.12 -32.73
N VAL A 6 -37.35 58.30 -31.52
CA VAL A 6 -35.97 58.45 -31.03
C VAL A 6 -35.96 58.38 -29.48
N GLY A 7 -34.81 58.02 -28.88
CA GLY A 7 -34.37 58.44 -27.53
C GLY A 7 -34.13 57.30 -26.54
N LEU A 8 -33.07 57.24 -25.73
CA LEU A 8 -31.95 58.13 -25.44
C LEU A 8 -30.83 57.26 -24.79
N MET A 9 -29.57 57.66 -24.90
CA MET A 9 -28.39 56.99 -24.32
C MET A 9 -28.22 57.24 -22.81
N ALA A 10 -27.70 56.23 -22.11
CA ALA A 10 -26.73 56.23 -20.98
C ALA A 10 -27.00 54.95 -20.16
N GLY A 11 -26.08 54.06 -19.78
CA GLY A 11 -24.63 53.99 -19.75
C GLY A 11 -24.33 52.98 -18.62
N GLY A 12 -23.42 52.01 -18.84
CA GLY A 12 -22.91 51.18 -17.74
C GLY A 12 -22.78 49.69 -18.02
N ASN A 13 -21.56 49.30 -18.38
CA ASN A 13 -20.86 48.05 -18.09
C ASN A 13 -21.24 46.74 -18.78
N CYS A 14 -20.47 46.51 -19.84
CA CYS A 14 -19.86 45.28 -20.34
C CYS A 14 -19.83 44.04 -19.42
N LEU A 15 -20.36 42.95 -19.99
CA LEU A 15 -19.72 41.63 -20.21
C LEU A 15 -19.23 40.81 -19.01
N ALA A 16 -20.09 39.88 -18.58
CA ALA A 16 -19.79 38.49 -18.21
C ALA A 16 -21.11 37.74 -18.49
N GLU A 17 -21.25 36.56 -19.08
CA GLU A 17 -20.44 35.36 -19.21
C GLU A 17 -20.91 34.63 -20.47
N THR A 18 -20.02 34.07 -21.28
CA THR A 18 -20.39 32.99 -22.20
C THR A 18 -19.43 31.83 -22.00
N GLY A 19 -19.59 31.14 -20.88
CA GLY A 19 -19.07 29.79 -20.68
C GLY A 19 -20.17 28.78 -21.00
N TYR A 20 -19.99 27.96 -22.03
CA TYR A 20 -20.85 26.80 -22.28
C TYR A 20 -20.43 25.67 -21.32
N GLY A 21 -21.19 25.50 -20.24
CA GLY A 21 -21.16 24.35 -19.34
C GLY A 21 -22.49 24.25 -18.59
N PRO A 22 -22.98 23.05 -18.24
CA PRO A 22 -24.21 22.93 -17.47
C PRO A 22 -24.03 23.61 -16.10
N ALA A 23 -25.07 24.31 -15.63
CA ALA A 23 -25.07 24.97 -14.32
C ALA A 23 -24.67 23.97 -13.23
N THR A 24 -23.56 24.23 -12.52
CA THR A 24 -23.04 23.37 -11.45
C THR A 24 -23.76 23.58 -10.11
N THR A 25 -24.75 24.47 -10.07
CA THR A 25 -25.47 24.84 -8.86
C THR A 25 -26.97 24.77 -9.07
N VAL A 26 -27.61 23.82 -8.40
CA VAL A 26 -29.07 23.83 -8.19
C VAL A 26 -29.45 25.00 -7.27
N PRO A 27 -30.59 25.68 -7.50
CA PRO A 27 -31.11 26.69 -6.58
C PRO A 27 -31.32 26.09 -5.18
N ASN A 28 -30.89 26.82 -4.17
CA ASN A 28 -31.05 26.43 -2.77
C ASN A 28 -32.55 26.50 -2.41
N LEU A 29 -33.24 25.37 -2.46
CA LEU A 29 -34.62 25.28 -1.97
C LEU A 29 -34.62 25.53 -0.45
N PRO A 30 -35.64 26.22 0.11
CA PRO A 30 -35.76 26.37 1.55
C PRO A 30 -35.77 24.99 2.21
N ALA A 31 -34.89 24.78 3.19
CA ALA A 31 -34.86 23.54 3.93
C ALA A 31 -36.21 23.32 4.61
N ALA A 32 -36.88 22.21 4.29
CA ALA A 32 -38.05 21.78 5.03
C ALA A 32 -37.69 21.65 6.52
N PRO A 33 -38.57 22.04 7.46
CA PRO A 33 -38.32 21.88 8.89
C PRO A 33 -37.99 20.41 9.18
N GLN A 34 -36.72 20.12 9.47
CA GLN A 34 -36.31 18.78 9.84
C GLN A 34 -36.72 18.55 11.29
N LEU A 35 -37.51 17.51 11.52
CA LEU A 35 -37.68 16.94 12.86
C LEU A 35 -36.29 16.65 13.42
N PRO A 36 -36.00 17.00 14.69
CA PRO A 36 -34.71 16.69 15.29
C PRO A 36 -34.46 15.20 15.16
N LYS A 37 -33.36 14.84 14.49
CA LYS A 37 -32.94 13.44 14.35
C LYS A 37 -32.80 12.85 15.75
N ALA A 38 -33.24 11.60 15.92
CA ALA A 38 -33.03 10.88 17.17
C ALA A 38 -31.53 10.87 17.48
N ARG A 39 -31.15 11.23 18.72
CA ARG A 39 -29.76 11.21 19.19
C ARG A 39 -29.15 9.84 18.87
N ASN A 40 -28.10 9.84 18.06
CA ASN A 40 -27.30 8.65 17.79
C ASN A 40 -26.02 8.69 18.67
N LEU A 41 -25.13 7.72 18.49
CA LEU A 41 -23.88 7.59 19.26
C LEU A 41 -22.88 8.74 19.03
N ILE A 42 -23.05 9.53 17.97
CA ILE A 42 -22.13 10.61 17.56
C ILE A 42 -22.69 12.01 17.82
N ASP A 43 -24.01 12.13 18.03
CA ASP A 43 -24.67 13.36 18.51
C ASP A 43 -24.47 13.50 20.03
N GLN A 44 -23.21 13.75 20.40
CA GLN A 44 -22.78 13.90 21.79
C GLN A 44 -22.17 15.27 22.06
N THR A 45 -22.28 15.69 23.32
CA THR A 45 -21.63 16.88 23.83
C THR A 45 -20.13 16.66 24.00
N ARG A 46 -19.36 17.76 24.06
CA ARG A 46 -17.91 17.67 24.31
C ARG A 46 -17.61 16.98 25.64
N ALA A 47 -18.39 17.25 26.68
CA ALA A 47 -18.22 16.63 28.00
C ALA A 47 -18.40 15.10 27.99
N GLU A 48 -19.34 14.59 27.17
CA GLU A 48 -19.53 13.15 27.01
C GLU A 48 -18.34 12.50 26.29
N ALA A 49 -17.85 13.11 25.20
CA ALA A 49 -16.64 12.65 24.50
C ALA A 49 -15.37 12.70 25.37
N ASP A 50 -15.21 13.76 26.16
CA ASP A 50 -14.10 13.89 27.12
C ASP A 50 -14.20 12.81 28.21
N GLY A 51 -15.43 12.47 28.66
CA GLY A 51 -15.69 11.35 29.58
C GLY A 51 -15.21 10.00 29.02
N LYS A 52 -15.41 9.77 27.72
CA LYS A 52 -14.95 8.59 26.98
C LYS A 52 -13.45 8.60 26.64
N SER A 53 -12.71 9.60 27.10
CA SER A 53 -11.26 9.74 26.86
C SER A 53 -10.46 9.92 28.15
N ARG A 54 -11.14 10.13 29.28
CA ARG A 54 -10.57 10.68 30.50
C ARG A 54 -9.38 9.86 31.01
N GLY A 55 -9.55 8.56 31.21
CA GLY A 55 -8.48 7.67 31.65
C GLY A 55 -7.40 7.45 30.58
N CYS A 56 -7.78 7.41 29.30
CA CYS A 56 -6.82 7.28 28.19
C CYS A 56 -5.79 8.42 28.21
N LEU A 57 -6.26 9.65 28.45
CA LEU A 57 -5.44 10.85 28.48
C LEU A 57 -4.57 11.00 29.74
N GLU A 58 -4.67 10.11 30.73
CA GLU A 58 -3.71 10.08 31.85
C GLU A 58 -2.33 9.62 31.36
N CYS A 59 -2.31 8.66 30.43
CA CYS A 59 -1.09 8.14 29.78
C CYS A 59 -0.82 8.82 28.43
N HIS A 60 -1.83 8.93 27.57
CA HIS A 60 -1.71 9.42 26.19
C HIS A 60 -1.81 10.95 26.07
N GLN A 61 -1.17 11.66 26.99
CA GLN A 61 -1.22 13.12 27.04
C GLN A 61 -0.62 13.73 25.79
N GLY A 62 -1.32 14.70 25.19
CA GLY A 62 -0.85 15.44 24.02
C GLY A 62 -1.10 14.75 22.68
N VAL A 63 -1.72 13.56 22.67
CA VAL A 63 -2.15 12.90 21.43
C VAL A 63 -3.05 13.82 20.60
N GLU A 64 -2.86 13.80 19.28
CA GLU A 64 -3.70 14.60 18.38
C GLU A 64 -5.11 14.01 18.26
N VAL A 65 -6.07 14.87 17.95
CA VAL A 65 -7.39 14.43 17.51
C VAL A 65 -7.32 13.85 16.10
N MET A 66 -7.99 12.70 15.93
CA MET A 66 -7.94 11.97 14.67
C MET A 66 -8.58 12.75 13.51
N HIS A 67 -9.68 13.46 13.81
CA HIS A 67 -10.36 14.35 12.88
C HIS A 67 -9.90 15.80 13.14
N ALA A 68 -9.38 16.46 12.11
CA ALA A 68 -8.94 17.86 12.23
C ALA A 68 -10.12 18.84 12.40
N SER A 69 -11.33 18.45 11.98
CA SER A 69 -12.52 19.30 12.10
C SER A 69 -13.01 19.39 13.54
N PRO A 70 -13.23 20.59 14.10
CA PRO A 70 -13.75 20.75 15.46
C PRO A 70 -15.21 20.31 15.61
N HIS A 71 -15.91 20.08 14.50
CA HIS A 71 -17.30 19.63 14.49
C HIS A 71 -17.45 18.12 14.70
N VAL A 72 -16.35 17.36 14.66
CA VAL A 72 -16.37 15.93 14.96
C VAL A 72 -16.04 15.75 16.45
N VAL A 73 -17.07 15.46 17.24
CA VAL A 73 -16.98 15.32 18.70
C VAL A 73 -16.99 13.84 19.05
N LEU A 74 -15.80 13.25 19.17
CA LEU A 74 -15.58 11.84 19.50
C LEU A 74 -14.57 11.71 20.63
N GLY A 75 -14.78 10.75 21.52
CA GLY A 75 -13.80 10.33 22.51
C GLY A 75 -12.94 9.17 22.01
N CYS A 76 -11.87 8.85 22.73
CA CYS A 76 -10.93 7.77 22.39
C CYS A 76 -11.66 6.44 22.15
N THR A 77 -12.54 6.06 23.07
CA THR A 77 -13.21 4.75 23.03
C THR A 77 -14.38 4.67 22.05
N ASP A 78 -14.84 5.81 21.50
CA ASP A 78 -15.82 5.78 20.40
C ASP A 78 -15.23 5.08 19.17
N CYS A 79 -13.95 5.31 18.88
CA CYS A 79 -13.26 4.64 17.79
C CYS A 79 -12.57 3.35 18.25
N HIS A 80 -11.78 3.40 19.32
CA HIS A 80 -10.87 2.31 19.69
C HIS A 80 -11.50 1.23 20.60
N GLY A 81 -12.62 1.51 21.29
CA GLY A 81 -13.06 0.67 22.40
C GLY A 81 -12.11 0.75 23.60
N GLY A 82 -11.94 -0.33 24.36
CA GLY A 82 -11.17 -0.34 25.61
C GLY A 82 -11.92 0.29 26.79
N ASP A 83 -11.23 0.47 27.93
CA ASP A 83 -11.81 1.05 29.15
C ASP A 83 -11.23 2.46 29.42
N PRO A 84 -12.04 3.53 29.35
CA PRO A 84 -11.59 4.91 29.57
C PRO A 84 -11.60 5.31 31.05
N SER A 85 -11.81 4.38 31.98
CA SER A 85 -11.89 4.70 33.41
C SER A 85 -10.54 5.23 33.94
N PRO A 86 -10.55 6.34 34.70
CA PRO A 86 -9.35 6.88 35.35
C PRO A 86 -8.66 5.87 36.29
N GLY A 87 -7.33 5.96 36.41
CA GLY A 87 -6.54 5.19 37.37
C GLY A 87 -6.31 3.73 36.98
N LEU A 88 -6.68 3.31 35.77
CA LEU A 88 -6.41 1.97 35.28
C LEU A 88 -4.97 1.80 34.79
N THR A 89 -4.40 0.63 35.04
CA THR A 89 -3.14 0.24 34.40
C THR A 89 -3.36 -0.07 32.92
N MET A 90 -2.30 -0.02 32.11
CA MET A 90 -2.34 -0.39 30.69
C MET A 90 -3.03 -1.74 30.45
N ARG A 91 -2.73 -2.77 31.27
CA ARG A 91 -3.31 -4.12 31.13
C ARG A 91 -4.80 -4.18 31.42
N GLN A 92 -5.34 -3.23 32.18
CA GLN A 92 -6.76 -3.15 32.50
C GLN A 92 -7.52 -2.34 31.44
N ALA A 93 -6.91 -1.27 30.94
CA ALA A 93 -7.53 -0.37 29.97
C ALA A 93 -7.48 -0.89 28.52
N HIS A 94 -6.36 -1.51 28.13
CA HIS A 94 -6.13 -1.97 26.75
C HIS A 94 -6.84 -3.29 26.47
N VAL A 95 -7.28 -3.45 25.22
CA VAL A 95 -7.66 -4.77 24.70
C VAL A 95 -6.37 -5.57 24.45
N ALA A 96 -6.31 -6.82 24.92
CA ALA A 96 -5.15 -7.67 24.76
C ALA A 96 -5.13 -8.37 23.38
N PRO A 97 -3.95 -8.50 22.73
CA PRO A 97 -3.81 -9.28 21.51
C PRO A 97 -3.93 -10.78 21.78
N GLN A 98 -4.34 -11.54 20.77
CA GLN A 98 -4.28 -13.01 20.78
C GLN A 98 -2.86 -13.51 20.60
N ASN A 99 -2.00 -12.79 19.86
CA ASN A 99 -0.62 -13.19 19.61
C ASN A 99 0.38 -12.17 20.17
N PRO A 100 0.52 -12.05 21.51
CA PRO A 100 1.33 -11.01 22.15
C PRO A 100 2.80 -11.02 21.74
N VAL A 101 3.34 -12.14 21.25
CA VAL A 101 4.73 -12.24 20.75
C VAL A 101 5.02 -11.26 19.61
N PHE A 102 3.99 -10.87 18.83
CA PHE A 102 4.14 -9.89 17.75
C PHE A 102 3.85 -8.44 18.18
N TRP A 103 3.30 -8.23 19.37
CA TRP A 103 2.90 -6.91 19.88
C TRP A 103 3.72 -6.55 21.14
N GLN A 104 5.04 -6.55 20.98
CA GLN A 104 5.99 -6.28 22.07
C GLN A 104 6.10 -4.78 22.42
N SER A 105 5.65 -3.91 21.51
CA SER A 105 5.60 -2.46 21.68
C SER A 105 4.36 -1.88 20.98
N SER A 106 4.24 -0.55 20.96
CA SER A 106 3.17 0.14 20.24
C SER A 106 3.45 0.33 18.75
N ALA A 107 4.64 0.00 18.27
CA ALA A 107 4.95 0.03 16.85
C ALA A 107 4.15 -1.05 16.10
N ASN A 108 3.79 -0.77 14.84
CA ASN A 108 3.29 -1.84 13.99
C ASN A 108 4.39 -2.89 13.80
N PRO A 109 4.09 -4.19 14.00
CA PRO A 109 5.10 -5.23 13.85
C PRO A 109 5.61 -5.30 12.41
N SER A 110 6.93 -5.52 12.30
CA SER A 110 7.57 -5.91 11.06
C SER A 110 7.08 -7.29 10.62
N ASP A 111 7.05 -7.56 9.32
CA ASP A 111 6.71 -8.86 8.73
C ASP A 111 5.36 -9.42 9.20
N SER A 112 4.41 -8.54 9.46
CA SER A 112 3.10 -8.86 10.04
C SER A 112 2.12 -9.52 9.06
N THR A 113 2.61 -10.09 7.95
CA THR A 113 1.92 -10.54 6.73
C THR A 113 0.44 -10.87 6.93
N VAL A 114 0.13 -11.95 7.67
CA VAL A 114 -1.25 -12.41 7.94
C VAL A 114 -1.66 -12.24 9.40
N LEU A 115 -0.85 -11.56 10.21
CA LEU A 115 -1.04 -11.42 11.65
C LEU A 115 -2.44 -10.92 12.01
N LEU A 116 -2.94 -9.89 11.30
CA LEU A 116 -4.28 -9.35 11.53
C LEU A 116 -5.41 -10.36 11.27
N ASN A 117 -5.19 -11.42 10.48
CA ASN A 117 -6.19 -12.48 10.31
C ASN A 117 -6.26 -13.42 11.52
N HIS A 118 -5.30 -13.34 12.43
CA HIS A 118 -5.19 -14.17 13.63
C HIS A 118 -5.40 -13.35 14.92
N GLU A 119 -5.92 -12.13 14.80
CA GLU A 119 -6.27 -11.27 15.93
C GLU A 119 -7.79 -11.15 16.10
N SER A 120 -8.22 -10.73 17.29
CA SER A 120 -9.64 -10.46 17.53
C SER A 120 -10.07 -9.13 16.91
N PRO A 121 -11.32 -9.00 16.43
CA PRO A 121 -11.81 -7.72 15.92
C PRO A 121 -11.77 -6.61 16.98
N GLU A 122 -11.93 -6.93 18.27
CA GLU A 122 -11.80 -5.96 19.36
C GLU A 122 -10.38 -5.40 19.43
N PHE A 123 -9.37 -6.26 19.32
CA PHE A 123 -7.97 -5.84 19.34
C PHE A 123 -7.60 -5.06 18.07
N ILE A 124 -8.05 -5.53 16.90
CA ILE A 124 -7.83 -4.83 15.63
C ILE A 124 -8.44 -3.42 15.69
N ARG A 125 -9.68 -3.29 16.20
CA ARG A 125 -10.32 -1.99 16.42
C ARG A 125 -9.54 -1.13 17.40
N PHE A 126 -9.02 -1.73 18.47
CA PHE A 126 -8.25 -1.04 19.48
C PHE A 126 -6.95 -0.44 18.93
N VAL A 127 -6.21 -1.15 18.07
CA VAL A 127 -4.94 -0.63 17.51
C VAL A 127 -5.13 0.14 16.20
N ASN A 128 -6.12 -0.20 15.39
CA ASN A 128 -6.43 0.45 14.12
C ASN A 128 -7.94 0.40 13.80
N PRO A 129 -8.73 1.38 14.26
CA PRO A 129 -10.16 1.45 13.93
C PRO A 129 -10.44 1.69 12.44
N GLY A 130 -9.42 2.04 11.65
CA GLY A 130 -9.51 2.19 10.20
C GLY A 130 -9.29 0.89 9.41
N ASP A 131 -8.96 -0.24 10.05
CA ASP A 131 -8.85 -1.53 9.36
C ASP A 131 -10.21 -1.94 8.80
N LEU A 132 -10.25 -2.43 7.57
CA LEU A 132 -11.51 -2.75 6.90
C LEU A 132 -12.33 -3.75 7.73
N ARG A 133 -11.72 -4.75 8.38
CA ARG A 133 -12.44 -5.74 9.20
C ARG A 133 -13.37 -5.15 10.27
N VAL A 134 -13.09 -3.92 10.72
CA VAL A 134 -13.78 -3.25 11.84
C VAL A 134 -14.23 -1.82 11.52
N ALA A 135 -13.88 -1.29 10.35
CA ALA A 135 -14.15 0.09 9.97
C ALA A 135 -15.65 0.44 9.99
N GLU A 136 -16.53 -0.51 9.66
CA GLU A 136 -17.98 -0.30 9.78
C GLU A 136 -18.41 0.00 11.23
N GLN A 137 -17.82 -0.68 12.22
CA GLN A 137 -18.14 -0.47 13.63
C GLN A 137 -17.61 0.87 14.16
N ALA A 138 -16.43 1.29 13.71
CA ALA A 138 -15.78 2.50 14.19
C ALA A 138 -16.18 3.77 13.42
N CYS A 139 -16.46 3.65 12.12
CA CYS A 139 -16.61 4.76 11.19
C CYS A 139 -17.96 4.75 10.44
N GLY A 140 -18.69 3.62 10.44
CA GLY A 140 -19.86 3.39 9.61
C GLY A 140 -20.99 4.40 9.80
N THR A 141 -21.21 4.87 11.02
CA THR A 141 -22.26 5.85 11.33
C THR A 141 -22.15 7.12 10.47
N CYS A 142 -20.93 7.55 10.14
CA CYS A 142 -20.67 8.73 9.30
C CYS A 142 -20.25 8.39 7.86
N HIS A 143 -19.54 7.28 7.69
CA HIS A 143 -18.77 7.00 6.47
C HIS A 143 -19.18 5.71 5.74
N GLN A 144 -20.33 5.11 6.06
CA GLN A 144 -20.75 3.83 5.46
C GLN A 144 -20.62 3.77 3.93
N PRO A 145 -21.05 4.78 3.15
CA PRO A 145 -20.91 4.71 1.70
C PRO A 145 -19.45 4.63 1.24
N ILE A 146 -18.54 5.32 1.93
CA ILE A 146 -17.11 5.30 1.64
C ILE A 146 -16.52 3.93 1.98
N ILE A 147 -16.88 3.37 3.14
CA ILE A 147 -16.44 2.04 3.58
C ILE A 147 -16.86 0.99 2.53
N ASN A 148 -18.12 1.02 2.10
CA ASN A 148 -18.63 0.11 1.07
C ASN A 148 -17.82 0.22 -0.24
N ASN A 149 -17.50 1.44 -0.68
CA ASN A 149 -16.70 1.65 -1.89
C ASN A 149 -15.26 1.12 -1.75
N VAL A 150 -14.59 1.41 -0.64
CA VAL A 150 -13.21 0.95 -0.40
C VAL A 150 -13.16 -0.57 -0.27
N TRP A 151 -14.17 -1.18 0.38
CA TRP A 151 -14.29 -2.63 0.51
C TRP A 151 -14.33 -3.34 -0.85
N HIS A 152 -14.99 -2.72 -1.83
CA HIS A 152 -15.12 -3.22 -3.20
C HIS A 152 -14.02 -2.70 -4.14
N SER A 153 -13.02 -1.99 -3.64
CA SER A 153 -11.94 -1.45 -4.46
C SER A 153 -10.89 -2.50 -4.79
N MET A 154 -10.24 -2.35 -5.96
CA MET A 154 -9.12 -3.20 -6.36
C MET A 154 -7.93 -3.12 -5.39
N MET A 155 -7.79 -2.03 -4.62
CA MET A 155 -6.75 -1.91 -3.60
C MET A 155 -6.99 -2.84 -2.40
N ASN A 156 -8.25 -3.22 -2.14
CA ASN A 156 -8.58 -4.24 -1.15
C ASN A 156 -8.49 -5.65 -1.75
N HIS A 157 -9.15 -5.88 -2.88
CA HIS A 157 -9.32 -7.25 -3.39
C HIS A 157 -8.26 -7.73 -4.38
N GLY A 158 -7.52 -6.83 -5.02
CA GLY A 158 -6.36 -7.13 -5.87
C GLY A 158 -6.68 -7.90 -7.16
N ALA A 159 -7.94 -8.02 -7.57
CA ALA A 159 -8.36 -9.06 -8.52
C ALA A 159 -7.67 -9.01 -9.89
N MET A 160 -7.18 -7.83 -10.28
CA MET A 160 -6.41 -7.64 -11.50
C MET A 160 -5.20 -8.57 -11.55
N LEU A 161 -4.34 -8.59 -10.52
CA LEU A 161 -3.13 -9.41 -10.54
C LEU A 161 -3.47 -10.90 -10.52
N TRP A 162 -4.32 -11.32 -9.58
CA TRP A 162 -4.67 -12.73 -9.39
C TRP A 162 -5.35 -13.31 -10.62
N GLY A 163 -6.28 -12.57 -11.22
CA GLY A 163 -6.93 -12.97 -12.46
C GLY A 163 -5.99 -12.97 -13.66
N ALA A 164 -5.15 -11.94 -13.82
CA ALA A 164 -4.18 -11.89 -14.92
C ALA A 164 -3.16 -13.02 -14.82
N ALA A 165 -2.63 -13.28 -13.62
CA ALA A 165 -1.72 -14.38 -13.37
C ALA A 165 -2.38 -15.73 -13.68
N ALA A 166 -3.61 -15.96 -13.18
CA ALA A 166 -4.33 -17.20 -13.44
C ALA A 166 -4.65 -17.39 -14.94
N TYR A 167 -5.12 -16.33 -15.62
CA TYR A 167 -5.46 -16.39 -17.04
C TYR A 167 -4.23 -16.55 -17.94
N ASN A 168 -3.22 -15.70 -17.80
CA ASN A 168 -2.03 -15.70 -18.64
C ASN A 168 -1.20 -16.98 -18.48
N ASN A 169 -1.27 -17.62 -17.30
CA ASN A 169 -0.63 -18.90 -17.06
C ASN A 169 -1.56 -20.09 -17.27
N GLY A 170 -2.79 -19.91 -17.75
CA GLY A 170 -3.72 -21.00 -18.08
C GLY A 170 -4.31 -21.76 -16.88
N ALA A 171 -4.16 -21.26 -15.66
CA ALA A 171 -4.76 -21.84 -14.46
C ALA A 171 -6.28 -21.58 -14.38
N ALA A 172 -6.77 -20.50 -15.00
CA ALA A 172 -8.19 -20.23 -15.11
C ALA A 172 -8.56 -19.67 -16.49
N PRO A 173 -9.63 -20.17 -17.14
CA PRO A 173 -9.97 -19.78 -18.51
C PRO A 173 -10.73 -18.44 -18.61
N LEU A 174 -10.75 -17.63 -17.55
CA LEU A 174 -11.58 -16.43 -17.45
C LEU A 174 -10.77 -15.15 -17.67
N LYS A 175 -11.11 -14.38 -18.72
CA LYS A 175 -10.61 -13.01 -18.91
C LYS A 175 -11.24 -12.00 -17.96
N ASN A 176 -12.46 -12.28 -17.50
CA ASN A 176 -13.12 -11.50 -16.46
C ASN A 176 -12.66 -12.04 -15.11
N TYR A 177 -11.76 -11.31 -14.47
CA TYR A 177 -11.01 -11.78 -13.31
C TYR A 177 -11.89 -12.02 -12.09
N ARG A 178 -11.97 -13.27 -11.63
CA ARG A 178 -12.84 -13.69 -10.52
C ARG A 178 -12.13 -13.95 -9.20
N PHE A 179 -10.81 -13.88 -9.19
CA PHE A 179 -10.01 -14.19 -8.01
C PHE A 179 -9.50 -12.94 -7.34
N GLY A 180 -9.47 -12.92 -6.01
CA GLY A 180 -8.93 -11.83 -5.21
C GLY A 180 -8.82 -12.24 -3.74
N GLN A 181 -8.78 -11.26 -2.85
CA GLN A 181 -8.76 -11.51 -1.40
C GLN A 181 -9.53 -10.46 -0.62
N VAL A 182 -10.36 -10.88 0.31
CA VAL A 182 -11.07 -10.00 1.25
C VAL A 182 -11.22 -10.78 2.54
N TYR A 183 -11.15 -10.11 3.68
CA TYR A 183 -11.20 -10.75 5.00
C TYR A 183 -12.33 -10.17 5.84
N GLY A 184 -13.06 -11.05 6.53
CA GLY A 184 -14.04 -10.64 7.53
C GLY A 184 -13.41 -10.30 8.88
N PRO A 185 -14.25 -9.90 9.87
CA PRO A 185 -13.80 -9.51 11.22
C PRO A 185 -12.86 -10.52 11.91
N TYR A 186 -13.04 -11.81 11.64
CA TYR A 186 -12.26 -12.90 12.21
C TYR A 186 -11.17 -13.45 11.27
N GLY A 187 -10.73 -12.64 10.29
CA GLY A 187 -9.66 -13.04 9.36
C GLY A 187 -10.05 -14.11 8.33
N VAL A 188 -11.32 -14.48 8.26
CA VAL A 188 -11.82 -15.50 7.31
C VAL A 188 -11.89 -14.89 5.90
N PRO A 189 -11.36 -15.57 4.86
CA PRO A 189 -11.51 -15.13 3.48
C PRO A 189 -12.98 -15.09 3.03
N LEU A 190 -13.40 -14.02 2.38
CA LEU A 190 -14.79 -13.81 1.95
C LEU A 190 -14.93 -13.81 0.43
N LYS A 191 -16.10 -14.28 -0.04
CA LYS A 191 -16.60 -13.93 -1.37
C LYS A 191 -17.15 -12.51 -1.32
N LEU A 192 -16.71 -11.67 -2.25
CA LEU A 192 -17.24 -10.33 -2.45
C LEU A 192 -18.30 -10.39 -3.57
N ASN A 193 -19.53 -10.00 -3.28
CA ASN A 193 -20.58 -9.86 -4.30
C ASN A 193 -20.66 -8.42 -4.76
N SER A 194 -21.07 -8.20 -6.01
CA SER A 194 -21.42 -6.85 -6.47
C SER A 194 -22.58 -6.29 -5.64
N PRO A 195 -22.55 -4.99 -5.29
CA PRO A 195 -23.66 -4.35 -4.55
C PRO A 195 -24.93 -4.20 -5.40
N ILE A 196 -24.82 -4.40 -6.71
CA ILE A 196 -25.92 -4.39 -7.67
C ILE A 196 -25.91 -5.68 -8.48
N GLU A 197 -27.07 -6.07 -9.00
CA GLU A 197 -27.14 -7.13 -9.99
C GLU A 197 -26.36 -6.73 -11.25
N VAL A 198 -25.47 -7.61 -11.71
CA VAL A 198 -24.62 -7.34 -12.87
C VAL A 198 -25.15 -8.09 -14.09
N THR A 199 -25.60 -7.32 -15.09
CA THR A 199 -26.04 -7.88 -16.37
C THR A 199 -24.84 -8.23 -17.27
N PRO A 200 -25.01 -9.13 -18.26
CA PRO A 200 -23.94 -9.45 -19.22
C PRO A 200 -23.40 -8.24 -19.98
N GLU A 201 -24.23 -7.22 -20.25
CA GLU A 201 -23.78 -6.01 -20.93
C GLU A 201 -22.94 -5.12 -20.01
N MET A 202 -23.29 -5.02 -18.73
CA MET A 202 -22.49 -4.29 -17.74
C MET A 202 -21.10 -4.91 -17.58
N GLU A 203 -21.03 -6.24 -17.50
CA GLU A 203 -19.76 -6.96 -17.46
C GLU A 203 -18.93 -6.72 -18.72
N ARG A 204 -19.55 -6.82 -19.91
CA ARG A 204 -18.87 -6.65 -21.20
C ARG A 204 -18.37 -5.22 -21.46
N ARG A 205 -19.18 -4.20 -21.15
CA ARG A 205 -18.89 -2.80 -21.52
C ARG A 205 -18.15 -2.03 -20.46
N HIS A 206 -18.36 -2.37 -19.19
CA HIS A 206 -17.88 -1.58 -18.06
C HIS A 206 -16.96 -2.38 -17.13
N GLY A 207 -16.78 -3.69 -17.37
CA GLY A 207 -15.93 -4.54 -16.54
C GLY A 207 -16.50 -4.78 -15.14
N LEU A 208 -17.81 -4.57 -14.94
CA LEU A 208 -18.45 -4.88 -13.65
C LEU A 208 -18.46 -6.39 -13.44
N LEU A 209 -18.01 -6.84 -12.27
CA LEU A 209 -17.94 -8.24 -11.91
C LEU A 209 -19.09 -8.58 -10.95
N PRO A 210 -19.96 -9.58 -11.23
CA PRO A 210 -20.97 -10.02 -10.26
C PRO A 210 -20.40 -10.48 -8.91
N PHE A 211 -19.16 -11.00 -8.90
CA PHE A 211 -18.45 -11.34 -7.68
C PHE A 211 -16.94 -11.52 -7.91
N VAL A 212 -16.21 -11.53 -6.79
CA VAL A 212 -14.81 -11.95 -6.64
C VAL A 212 -14.74 -12.97 -5.50
N ILE A 213 -13.98 -14.06 -5.69
CA ILE A 213 -13.78 -15.14 -4.72
C ILE A 213 -12.31 -15.24 -4.30
N PRO A 214 -12.01 -15.75 -3.09
CA PRO A 214 -10.64 -16.07 -2.71
C PRO A 214 -10.04 -17.12 -3.65
N LEU A 215 -8.72 -17.12 -3.80
CA LEU A 215 -8.07 -18.24 -4.48
C LEU A 215 -8.41 -19.56 -3.78
N PRO A 216 -8.66 -20.64 -4.55
CA PRO A 216 -8.80 -21.96 -3.97
C PRO A 216 -7.50 -22.37 -3.27
N ARG A 217 -7.60 -23.14 -2.20
CA ARG A 217 -6.39 -23.64 -1.50
C ARG A 217 -5.53 -24.45 -2.49
N PHE A 218 -4.22 -24.22 -2.50
CA PHE A 218 -3.34 -24.83 -3.51
C PHE A 218 -3.44 -26.36 -3.57
N HIS A 219 -3.69 -27.04 -2.44
CA HIS A 219 -3.78 -28.51 -2.36
C HIS A 219 -5.01 -29.11 -3.06
N ILE A 220 -6.02 -28.30 -3.41
CA ILE A 220 -7.16 -28.73 -4.22
C ILE A 220 -7.07 -28.25 -5.68
N GLY A 221 -6.06 -27.44 -6.02
CA GLY A 221 -5.89 -26.88 -7.36
C GLY A 221 -5.39 -27.94 -8.34
N GLN A 222 -6.07 -28.11 -9.48
CA GLN A 222 -5.59 -28.95 -10.58
C GLN A 222 -4.86 -28.09 -11.60
N PRO A 223 -3.68 -28.51 -12.12
CA PRO A 223 -2.94 -27.72 -13.10
C PRO A 223 -3.77 -27.47 -14.36
N GLY A 224 -4.01 -26.21 -14.67
CA GLY A 224 -4.68 -25.80 -15.90
C GLY A 224 -3.75 -25.73 -17.12
N ASN A 225 -2.45 -25.54 -16.90
CA ASN A 225 -1.45 -25.41 -17.96
C ASN A 225 -0.40 -26.51 -17.93
N VAL A 226 -0.37 -27.30 -19.01
CA VAL A 226 0.57 -28.42 -19.23
C VAL A 226 1.79 -28.04 -20.06
N PHE A 227 1.90 -26.77 -20.52
CA PHE A 227 2.91 -26.31 -21.48
C PHE A 227 3.98 -25.37 -20.89
N ARG A 228 3.74 -24.67 -19.78
CA ARG A 228 4.75 -23.81 -19.11
C ARG A 228 5.69 -24.59 -18.19
N ILE A 229 6.12 -25.76 -18.65
CA ILE A 229 7.09 -26.61 -17.97
C ILE A 229 8.45 -26.23 -18.55
N PHE A 230 9.05 -25.18 -17.98
CA PHE A 230 10.42 -24.85 -18.28
C PHE A 230 11.29 -25.88 -17.58
N GLU A 231 11.63 -27.00 -18.24
CA GLU A 231 12.90 -27.72 -18.05
C GLU A 231 13.02 -28.97 -18.93
N LYS A 232 14.14 -29.06 -19.66
CA LYS A 232 14.66 -30.33 -20.19
C LYS A 232 15.56 -30.95 -19.13
N GLY A 233 15.30 -32.21 -18.77
CA GLY A 233 16.13 -32.97 -17.83
C GLY A 233 15.52 -33.02 -16.44
N GLY A 234 14.99 -34.19 -16.09
CA GLY A 234 14.33 -34.47 -14.82
C GLY A 234 14.34 -35.96 -14.51
N GLU A 235 14.35 -36.30 -13.23
CA GLU A 235 14.22 -37.67 -12.73
C GLU A 235 12.75 -38.03 -12.46
N LYS A 236 12.45 -39.30 -12.09
CA LYS A 236 11.08 -39.71 -11.76
C LYS A 236 10.63 -39.12 -10.41
N PRO A 237 9.48 -38.41 -10.34
CA PRO A 237 9.00 -37.79 -9.11
C PRO A 237 8.61 -38.80 -8.04
N LEU A 238 8.65 -38.36 -6.78
CA LEU A 238 8.28 -39.16 -5.63
C LEU A 238 6.78 -39.45 -5.63
N GLU A 239 6.42 -40.66 -5.23
CA GLU A 239 5.04 -41.00 -4.93
C GLU A 239 4.74 -40.63 -3.47
N LEU A 240 3.53 -40.12 -3.21
CA LEU A 240 3.11 -39.83 -1.84
C LEU A 240 3.13 -41.14 -1.04
N GLY A 241 3.95 -41.20 0.01
CA GLY A 241 4.16 -42.40 0.82
C GLY A 241 5.40 -43.22 0.45
N VAL A 242 6.14 -42.84 -0.59
CA VAL A 242 7.41 -43.48 -1.00
C VAL A 242 8.48 -42.41 -1.25
N PRO A 243 9.11 -41.86 -0.18
CA PRO A 243 10.13 -40.84 -0.33
C PRO A 243 11.43 -41.42 -0.91
N ASN A 244 12.17 -40.62 -1.69
CA ASN A 244 13.55 -40.94 -2.06
C ASN A 244 14.48 -40.41 -0.98
N PRO A 245 15.14 -41.28 -0.18
CA PRO A 245 16.01 -40.85 0.90
C PRO A 245 17.31 -40.17 0.42
N LEU A 246 17.61 -40.23 -0.89
CA LEU A 246 18.79 -39.62 -1.49
C LEU A 246 18.50 -38.27 -2.13
N GLU A 247 17.25 -37.79 -2.10
CA GLU A 247 16.90 -36.48 -2.64
C GLU A 247 17.32 -35.37 -1.66
N PRO A 248 18.10 -34.36 -2.11
CA PRO A 248 18.55 -33.30 -1.23
C PRO A 248 17.35 -32.45 -0.74
N PRO A 249 17.23 -32.18 0.56
CA PRO A 249 16.17 -31.35 1.11
C PRO A 249 16.13 -29.96 0.45
N GLY A 250 14.95 -29.50 0.03
CA GLY A 250 14.77 -28.17 -0.56
C GLY A 250 15.38 -27.99 -1.96
N ARG A 251 16.04 -29.01 -2.51
CA ARG A 251 16.50 -29.05 -3.91
C ARG A 251 15.87 -30.25 -4.60
N PRO A 252 14.52 -30.25 -4.75
CA PRO A 252 13.88 -31.32 -5.49
C PRO A 252 14.53 -31.39 -6.87
N ALA A 253 14.83 -32.59 -7.33
CA ALA A 253 15.26 -32.74 -8.70
C ALA A 253 14.17 -32.12 -9.59
N ARG A 254 14.57 -31.60 -10.76
CA ARG A 254 13.70 -30.90 -11.71
C ARG A 254 12.68 -31.86 -12.33
N ARG A 255 11.67 -32.28 -11.55
CA ARG A 255 10.78 -33.38 -11.88
C ARG A 255 9.36 -32.86 -12.08
N LEU A 256 8.76 -33.21 -13.21
CA LEU A 256 7.31 -33.20 -13.37
C LEU A 256 6.80 -34.63 -13.54
N SER A 257 5.61 -34.89 -13.01
CA SER A 257 4.97 -36.22 -13.01
C SER A 257 5.04 -36.89 -14.39
N GLU A 258 5.37 -38.18 -14.42
CA GLU A 258 5.16 -39.00 -15.62
C GLU A 258 3.65 -39.16 -15.84
N ARG A 259 3.11 -38.37 -16.80
CA ARG A 259 1.79 -38.50 -17.50
C ARG A 259 0.54 -37.84 -16.90
N GLY A 260 -0.26 -37.25 -17.82
CA GLY A 260 -1.73 -37.14 -17.82
C GLY A 260 -2.42 -36.25 -16.78
N MET A 261 -3.55 -35.62 -17.15
CA MET A 261 -4.47 -35.04 -16.15
C MET A 261 -4.98 -36.15 -15.23
N GLY A 262 -5.02 -35.93 -13.90
CA GLY A 262 -5.67 -36.85 -12.95
C GLY A 262 -4.80 -37.95 -12.33
N THR A 263 -3.47 -37.92 -12.43
CA THR A 263 -2.58 -38.85 -11.68
C THR A 263 -1.61 -38.07 -10.78
N LEU A 264 -1.29 -38.66 -9.61
CA LEU A 264 -0.32 -38.23 -8.58
C LEU A 264 -0.43 -36.74 -8.18
N ASN A 265 -1.07 -36.46 -7.03
CA ASN A 265 -1.13 -35.18 -6.28
C ASN A 265 -0.56 -33.96 -7.02
N ARG A 266 -1.31 -33.43 -7.97
CA ARG A 266 -0.94 -32.19 -8.64
C ARG A 266 -1.57 -31.02 -7.92
N ILE A 267 -0.73 -30.02 -7.62
CA ILE A 267 -1.15 -28.67 -7.26
C ILE A 267 -0.85 -27.77 -8.46
N ASP A 268 -1.76 -26.87 -8.81
CA ASP A 268 -1.48 -25.89 -9.86
C ASP A 268 -0.34 -24.97 -9.37
N PRO A 269 0.84 -24.95 -10.05
CA PRO A 269 1.97 -24.15 -9.61
C PRO A 269 1.67 -22.65 -9.65
N VAL A 270 0.75 -22.19 -10.50
CA VAL A 270 0.31 -20.80 -10.53
C VAL A 270 -0.46 -20.47 -9.25
N ILE A 271 -1.38 -21.34 -8.83
CA ILE A 271 -2.17 -21.15 -7.61
C ILE A 271 -1.27 -21.26 -6.37
N LEU A 272 -0.36 -22.25 -6.34
CA LEU A 272 0.64 -22.36 -5.29
C LEU A 272 1.49 -21.09 -5.21
N ASN A 273 2.09 -20.68 -6.32
CA ASN A 273 2.97 -19.51 -6.35
C ASN A 273 2.19 -18.26 -5.94
N ALA A 274 1.00 -18.03 -6.49
CA ALA A 274 0.18 -16.88 -6.10
C ALA A 274 -0.12 -16.84 -4.60
N GLN A 275 -0.33 -17.99 -3.95
CA GLN A 275 -0.52 -18.07 -2.49
C GLN A 275 0.77 -17.92 -1.68
N LYS A 276 1.90 -18.37 -2.22
CA LYS A 276 3.19 -18.38 -1.52
C LYS A 276 3.99 -17.09 -1.70
N THR A 277 4.02 -16.55 -2.90
CA THR A 277 4.77 -15.33 -3.20
C THR A 277 4.04 -14.08 -2.75
N ARG A 278 2.69 -14.13 -2.73
CA ARG A 278 1.80 -12.98 -2.43
C ARG A 278 2.33 -11.67 -3.04
N LEU A 279 2.71 -11.72 -4.31
CA LEU A 279 3.44 -10.64 -4.99
C LEU A 279 2.74 -9.26 -4.95
N ASN A 280 1.42 -9.21 -4.76
CA ASN A 280 0.67 -7.95 -4.65
C ASN A 280 0.48 -7.45 -3.22
N ASP A 281 0.92 -8.24 -2.25
CA ASP A 281 0.70 -7.93 -0.85
C ASP A 281 1.84 -7.04 -0.34
N PRO A 282 1.53 -6.18 0.64
CA PRO A 282 0.25 -6.10 1.34
C PRO A 282 -0.79 -5.25 0.58
N LEU A 283 -2.02 -5.78 0.45
CA LEU A 283 -3.22 -5.01 0.07
C LEU A 283 -3.79 -4.29 1.30
N LEU A 284 -4.92 -3.58 1.15
CA LEU A 284 -5.55 -2.85 2.26
C LEU A 284 -5.98 -3.75 3.43
N GLY A 285 -6.16 -5.05 3.23
CA GLY A 285 -6.42 -6.01 4.32
C GLY A 285 -5.23 -6.24 5.25
N PHE A 286 -4.04 -5.77 4.92
CA PHE A 286 -2.80 -6.03 5.67
C PHE A 286 -2.06 -4.74 5.98
N MET A 287 -1.22 -4.76 7.02
CA MET A 287 -0.25 -3.69 7.27
C MET A 287 0.87 -3.75 6.24
N GLY A 288 1.67 -2.67 6.14
CA GLY A 288 2.95 -2.72 5.42
C GLY A 288 3.88 -3.77 6.01
N SER A 289 4.97 -4.11 5.31
CA SER A 289 6.01 -4.95 5.91
C SER A 289 6.69 -4.25 7.09
N ASN A 290 6.71 -2.90 7.11
CA ASN A 290 7.18 -2.06 8.23
C ASN A 290 8.61 -2.39 8.69
N ASP A 291 9.44 -2.89 7.78
CA ASP A 291 10.77 -3.44 8.04
C ASP A 291 11.89 -2.71 7.28
N HIS A 292 11.55 -1.86 6.31
CA HIS A 292 12.50 -1.09 5.51
C HIS A 292 12.26 0.43 5.59
N PRO A 293 13.32 1.25 5.40
CA PRO A 293 13.18 2.70 5.24
C PRO A 293 12.24 3.03 4.07
N GLY A 294 11.23 3.83 4.35
CA GLY A 294 10.20 4.19 3.37
C GLY A 294 9.06 3.18 3.16
N ASP A 295 8.97 2.13 3.99
CA ASP A 295 7.98 1.05 3.85
C ASP A 295 7.05 0.95 5.08
N TYR A 296 6.56 2.09 5.58
CA TYR A 296 5.75 2.13 6.81
C TYR A 296 4.30 2.50 6.58
N ARG A 297 3.37 1.60 6.94
CA ARG A 297 1.93 1.88 6.98
C ARG A 297 1.15 0.90 7.86
N SER A 298 -0.04 1.34 8.24
CA SER A 298 -1.08 0.46 8.79
C SER A 298 -1.95 -0.13 7.67
N SER A 299 -3.11 -0.69 8.03
CA SER A 299 -4.09 -1.32 7.14
C SER A 299 -5.35 -0.47 6.93
N GLY A 300 -6.19 -0.88 5.98
CA GLY A 300 -7.49 -0.30 5.67
C GLY A 300 -7.44 1.18 5.29
N CYS A 301 -8.39 1.97 5.79
CA CYS A 301 -8.44 3.42 5.55
C CYS A 301 -7.16 4.11 6.07
N SER A 302 -6.62 3.63 7.20
CA SER A 302 -5.42 4.19 7.81
C SER A 302 -4.15 3.96 6.98
N ALA A 303 -4.14 2.95 6.10
CA ALA A 303 -3.01 2.69 5.20
C ALA A 303 -2.66 3.89 4.32
N CYS A 304 -3.68 4.67 3.93
CA CYS A 304 -3.52 5.86 3.08
C CYS A 304 -3.69 7.16 3.87
N HIS A 305 -4.65 7.19 4.81
CA HIS A 305 -5.05 8.44 5.44
C HIS A 305 -4.27 8.77 6.72
N VAL A 306 -3.47 7.85 7.27
CA VAL A 306 -2.55 8.13 8.37
C VAL A 306 -1.13 8.08 7.84
N VAL A 307 -0.44 9.22 7.86
CA VAL A 307 0.84 9.39 7.16
C VAL A 307 1.99 8.93 8.04
N TYR A 308 2.89 8.16 7.44
CA TYR A 308 4.15 7.74 8.03
C TYR A 308 5.31 8.50 7.37
N ALA A 309 6.42 8.63 8.10
CA ALA A 309 7.64 9.23 7.58
C ALA A 309 8.31 8.21 6.64
N ASN A 310 8.07 8.34 5.34
CA ASN A 310 8.50 7.37 4.32
C ASN A 310 9.46 7.91 3.25
N ASP A 311 9.67 9.22 3.14
CA ASP A 311 10.50 9.78 2.07
C ASP A 311 10.83 11.26 2.36
N ARG A 312 12.11 11.62 2.25
CA ARG A 312 12.66 12.97 2.40
C ARG A 312 12.44 13.88 1.20
N SER A 313 12.00 13.35 0.05
CA SER A 313 11.73 14.14 -1.15
C SER A 313 10.51 15.06 -0.99
N PRO A 314 10.66 16.40 -1.12
CA PRO A 314 9.51 17.31 -1.11
C PRO A 314 8.54 17.07 -2.27
N ALA A 315 9.01 16.57 -3.42
CA ALA A 315 8.15 16.27 -4.57
C ALA A 315 7.17 15.12 -4.29
N ASN A 316 7.60 14.15 -3.49
CA ASN A 316 6.83 12.94 -3.18
C ASN A 316 6.02 13.07 -1.88
N SER A 317 6.59 13.76 -0.89
CA SER A 317 6.04 13.87 0.47
C SER A 317 5.50 15.25 0.83
N GLY A 318 5.68 16.26 -0.03
CA GLY A 318 5.24 17.62 0.25
C GLY A 318 5.80 18.13 1.58
N TRP A 319 4.94 18.71 2.42
CA TRP A 319 5.31 19.19 3.75
C TRP A 319 5.64 18.09 4.77
N TRP A 320 5.40 16.81 4.43
CA TRP A 320 5.78 15.67 5.28
C TRP A 320 7.27 15.29 5.15
N SER A 321 7.94 15.73 4.07
CA SER A 321 9.35 15.42 3.79
C SER A 321 10.30 15.70 4.96
N LYS A 322 10.03 16.75 5.74
CA LYS A 322 10.83 17.13 6.92
C LYS A 322 10.88 16.07 8.03
N TYR A 323 9.96 15.10 8.04
CA TYR A 323 9.90 14.05 9.05
C TYR A 323 10.75 12.83 8.71
N GLY A 324 11.34 12.79 7.51
CA GLY A 324 12.23 11.72 7.10
C GLY A 324 11.53 10.50 6.50
N HIS A 325 12.19 9.35 6.63
CA HIS A 325 11.85 8.09 5.97
C HIS A 325 12.02 6.85 6.90
N GLN A 326 12.15 7.09 8.20
CA GLN A 326 12.45 6.06 9.20
C GLN A 326 11.20 5.53 9.92
N GLY A 327 9.99 6.01 9.57
CA GLY A 327 8.76 5.63 10.27
C GLY A 327 8.75 6.01 11.76
N LEU A 328 9.45 7.08 12.13
CA LEU A 328 9.47 7.61 13.50
C LEU A 328 8.23 8.46 13.77
N SER A 329 7.77 8.45 15.02
CA SER A 329 6.65 9.28 15.45
C SER A 329 7.06 10.69 15.86
N PHE A 330 6.22 11.65 15.48
CA PHE A 330 6.29 13.06 15.87
C PHE A 330 5.00 13.52 16.57
N THR A 331 4.15 12.57 16.99
CA THR A 331 2.94 12.86 17.75
C THR A 331 3.27 13.58 19.06
N GLY A 332 2.37 14.43 19.54
CA GLY A 332 2.42 14.99 20.88
C GLY A 332 2.20 13.96 22.01
N ASP A 333 1.73 12.75 21.68
CA ASP A 333 1.51 11.67 22.65
C ASP A 333 2.80 11.27 23.38
N LYS A 334 2.82 11.46 24.70
CA LYS A 334 3.97 11.16 25.56
C LYS A 334 4.20 9.67 25.80
N ALA A 335 3.19 8.82 25.60
CA ALA A 335 3.32 7.38 25.77
C ALA A 335 3.97 6.70 24.55
N ILE A 336 4.02 7.38 23.41
CA ILE A 336 4.60 6.86 22.17
C ILE A 336 6.08 7.21 22.06
N SER A 337 6.91 6.19 21.84
CA SER A 337 8.35 6.35 21.62
C SER A 337 8.63 7.22 20.38
N LYS A 338 9.57 8.15 20.52
CA LYS A 338 10.08 8.98 19.40
C LYS A 338 11.33 8.39 18.74
N ARG A 339 11.79 7.25 19.23
CA ARG A 339 13.03 6.58 18.79
C ARG A 339 12.77 5.21 18.19
N GLU A 340 11.53 4.77 18.20
CA GLU A 340 11.10 3.50 17.63
C GLU A 340 10.48 3.77 16.26
N ARG A 341 10.74 2.87 15.31
CA ARG A 341 10.19 2.90 13.95
C ARG A 341 8.81 2.23 13.91
N GLY A 342 8.13 2.30 12.78
CA GLY A 342 6.82 1.66 12.61
C GLY A 342 5.66 2.45 13.24
N HIS A 343 5.84 3.76 13.44
CA HIS A 343 4.83 4.66 13.98
C HIS A 343 4.41 5.71 12.95
N PRO A 344 3.13 6.13 12.95
CA PRO A 344 2.71 7.25 12.13
C PRO A 344 3.37 8.55 12.63
N ILE A 345 3.49 9.54 11.73
CA ILE A 345 4.03 10.86 12.07
C ILE A 345 3.22 11.48 13.20
N ARG A 346 1.89 11.35 13.16
CA ARG A 346 0.97 11.84 14.20
C ARG A 346 -0.36 11.11 14.16
N HIS A 347 -1.15 11.23 15.23
CA HIS A 347 -2.47 10.61 15.33
C HIS A 347 -3.56 11.47 14.64
N GLN A 348 -3.50 11.58 13.31
CA GLN A 348 -4.47 12.40 12.56
C GLN A 348 -4.65 11.96 11.11
N PHE A 349 -5.90 12.01 10.63
CA PHE A 349 -6.22 11.71 9.23
C PHE A 349 -5.86 12.89 8.32
N THR A 350 -5.38 12.57 7.12
CA THR A 350 -5.18 13.53 6.04
C THR A 350 -6.08 13.24 4.85
N ARG A 351 -6.52 14.30 4.17
CA ARG A 351 -7.09 14.24 2.81
C ARG A 351 -6.06 14.55 1.72
N SER A 352 -4.87 15.01 2.13
CA SER A 352 -3.73 15.30 1.28
C SER A 352 -2.68 14.21 1.51
N ILE A 353 -2.87 13.09 0.82
CA ILE A 353 -2.05 11.89 0.96
C ILE A 353 -0.80 12.08 0.11
N PRO A 354 0.42 11.99 0.67
CA PRO A 354 1.64 12.07 -0.13
C PRO A 354 1.78 10.82 -1.01
N SER A 355 2.40 10.94 -2.19
CA SER A 355 2.61 9.80 -3.08
C SER A 355 3.54 8.76 -2.47
N SER A 356 4.41 9.16 -1.54
CA SER A 356 5.24 8.24 -0.73
C SER A 356 4.40 7.22 0.05
N GLN A 357 3.18 7.57 0.47
CA GLN A 357 2.27 6.61 1.13
C GLN A 357 1.71 5.57 0.14
N CYS A 358 1.53 5.95 -1.14
CA CYS A 358 1.11 5.04 -2.19
C CYS A 358 2.23 4.08 -2.61
N MET A 359 3.49 4.55 -2.59
CA MET A 359 4.65 3.76 -3.02
C MET A 359 4.80 2.46 -2.24
N ILE A 360 4.41 2.45 -0.97
CA ILE A 360 4.43 1.30 -0.05
C ILE A 360 3.72 0.08 -0.64
N CYS A 361 2.64 0.25 -1.38
CA CYS A 361 1.93 -0.86 -2.04
C CYS A 361 2.31 -1.02 -3.52
N HIS A 362 2.78 0.07 -4.15
CA HIS A 362 3.01 0.15 -5.59
C HIS A 362 4.46 -0.14 -5.99
N MET A 363 5.17 -0.91 -5.18
CA MET A 363 6.53 -1.35 -5.46
C MET A 363 6.67 -2.87 -5.64
N HIS A 364 5.82 -3.71 -5.03
CA HIS A 364 5.96 -5.18 -5.05
C HIS A 364 5.71 -5.81 -6.43
N GLN A 365 4.83 -5.17 -7.20
CA GLN A 365 4.72 -5.50 -8.59
C GLN A 365 5.94 -4.90 -9.28
N GLY A 366 6.89 -5.73 -9.74
CA GLY A 366 7.97 -5.28 -10.65
C GLY A 366 7.47 -4.54 -11.91
N ASN A 367 6.15 -4.44 -12.06
CA ASN A 367 5.42 -3.46 -12.83
C ASN A 367 5.65 -2.06 -12.25
N LEU A 368 6.70 -1.37 -12.67
CA LEU A 368 6.75 0.04 -13.14
C LEU A 368 5.51 0.97 -12.91
N PHE A 369 4.77 0.91 -11.81
CA PHE A 369 3.54 1.65 -11.56
C PHE A 369 3.76 2.56 -10.37
N VAL A 370 3.40 3.84 -10.52
CA VAL A 370 3.79 4.96 -9.62
C VAL A 370 5.30 5.22 -9.56
N ASN A 371 6.17 4.22 -9.43
CA ASN A 371 7.62 4.45 -9.37
C ASN A 371 8.14 5.23 -10.60
N PRO A 372 7.77 4.86 -11.86
CA PRO A 372 8.18 5.63 -13.02
C PRO A 372 7.40 6.93 -13.17
N TYR A 373 6.21 7.04 -12.57
CA TYR A 373 5.51 8.32 -12.45
C TYR A 373 6.34 9.30 -11.61
N LEU A 374 6.97 8.83 -10.53
CA LEU A 374 7.97 9.57 -9.75
C LEU A 374 9.34 9.65 -10.44
N GLY A 375 9.49 9.10 -11.64
CA GLY A 375 10.72 9.12 -12.41
C GLY A 375 11.78 8.11 -11.96
N TYR A 376 11.40 7.05 -11.25
CA TYR A 376 12.30 6.01 -10.74
C TYR A 376 11.97 4.62 -11.30
N ILE A 377 13.01 3.79 -11.45
CA ILE A 377 12.91 2.38 -11.82
C ILE A 377 13.83 1.55 -10.93
N TRP A 378 13.64 0.23 -10.89
CA TRP A 378 14.58 -0.65 -10.18
C TRP A 378 16.01 -0.45 -10.72
N TRP A 379 16.98 -0.32 -9.81
CA TRP A 379 18.39 -0.20 -10.15
C TRP A 379 18.87 -1.41 -10.94
N ASP A 380 19.78 -1.16 -11.87
CA ASP A 380 20.36 -2.20 -12.74
C ASP A 380 21.40 -3.07 -12.03
N GLN A 381 21.72 -2.77 -10.76
CA GLN A 381 22.72 -3.47 -9.96
C GLN A 381 24.14 -3.36 -10.52
N GLU A 382 24.38 -2.40 -11.42
CA GLU A 382 25.66 -2.24 -12.12
C GLU A 382 26.15 -0.79 -12.08
N SER A 383 25.26 0.18 -12.37
CA SER A 383 25.64 1.59 -12.43
C SER A 383 26.13 2.09 -11.08
N ASP A 384 27.36 2.63 -11.04
CA ASP A 384 28.05 3.08 -9.81
C ASP A 384 28.16 1.98 -8.73
N GLY A 385 28.26 0.71 -9.16
CA GLY A 385 28.30 -0.45 -8.28
C GLY A 385 29.46 -0.47 -7.28
N GLU A 386 30.55 0.27 -7.52
CA GLU A 386 31.67 0.39 -6.59
C GLU A 386 31.29 0.98 -5.22
N PHE A 387 30.16 1.70 -5.13
CA PHE A 387 29.63 2.22 -3.87
C PHE A 387 28.62 1.29 -3.20
N MET A 388 28.10 0.31 -3.94
CA MET A 388 26.97 -0.55 -3.53
C MET A 388 27.41 -1.98 -3.21
N TYR A 389 28.57 -2.39 -3.69
CA TYR A 389 29.19 -3.67 -3.40
C TYR A 389 30.43 -3.50 -2.52
N PRO A 390 30.73 -4.47 -1.64
CA PRO A 390 31.98 -4.49 -0.90
C PRO A 390 33.18 -4.67 -1.84
N ALA A 391 34.34 -4.14 -1.45
CA ALA A 391 35.58 -4.27 -2.22
C ALA A 391 36.04 -5.73 -2.37
N GLU A 392 35.72 -6.57 -1.39
CA GLU A 392 35.92 -8.02 -1.41
C GLU A 392 34.56 -8.71 -1.41
N GLN A 393 34.40 -9.75 -2.23
CA GLN A 393 33.15 -10.49 -2.35
C GLN A 393 32.76 -11.14 -1.01
N LYS A 394 31.46 -11.05 -0.66
CA LYS A 394 30.87 -11.84 0.43
C LYS A 394 30.58 -13.27 -0.03
N ASP A 395 30.91 -14.25 0.81
CA ASP A 395 30.55 -15.65 0.64
C ASP A 395 29.63 -16.11 1.80
N PRO A 396 28.33 -15.74 1.75
CA PRO A 396 27.42 -15.96 2.87
C PRO A 396 27.01 -17.43 3.03
N THR A 397 26.72 -17.83 4.27
CA THR A 397 26.19 -19.15 4.59
C THR A 397 24.74 -19.31 4.13
N GLU A 398 24.25 -20.54 4.05
CA GLU A 398 22.84 -20.82 3.72
C GLU A 398 21.87 -20.19 4.75
N GLU A 399 22.25 -20.11 6.02
CA GLU A 399 21.48 -19.43 7.07
C GLU A 399 21.42 -17.92 6.83
N GLU A 400 22.54 -17.29 6.45
CA GLU A 400 22.59 -15.85 6.14
C GLU A 400 21.76 -15.53 4.90
N ILE A 401 21.88 -16.36 3.86
CA ILE A 401 21.04 -16.29 2.65
C ILE A 401 19.56 -16.39 3.03
N ALA A 402 19.19 -17.38 3.84
CA ALA A 402 17.80 -17.59 4.24
C ALA A 402 17.26 -16.45 5.13
N ALA A 403 18.10 -15.87 5.99
CA ALA A 403 17.72 -14.74 6.83
C ALA A 403 17.47 -13.47 5.99
N LEU A 404 18.33 -13.22 5.00
CA LEU A 404 18.24 -12.02 4.17
C LEU A 404 17.10 -12.11 3.15
N ILE A 405 16.91 -13.27 2.50
CA ILE A 405 15.85 -13.46 1.50
C ILE A 405 14.43 -13.31 2.09
N ARG A 406 14.28 -13.45 3.42
CA ARG A 406 13.01 -13.16 4.11
C ARG A 406 12.67 -11.66 4.11
N ARG A 407 13.67 -10.79 4.11
CA ARG A 407 13.52 -9.32 4.16
C ARG A 407 13.58 -8.70 2.77
N SER A 408 14.49 -9.20 1.94
CA SER A 408 14.62 -8.73 0.56
C SER A 408 14.50 -9.90 -0.42
N PRO A 409 13.52 -9.88 -1.35
CA PRO A 409 13.40 -10.93 -2.36
C PRO A 409 14.47 -10.83 -3.46
N GLU A 410 15.35 -9.82 -3.41
CA GLU A 410 16.43 -9.61 -4.37
C GLU A 410 17.67 -10.45 -4.01
N ALA A 411 18.03 -11.41 -4.86
CA ALA A 411 19.18 -12.27 -4.62
C ALA A 411 20.52 -11.51 -4.54
N ALA A 412 20.65 -10.35 -5.20
CA ALA A 412 21.86 -9.55 -5.15
C ALA A 412 22.08 -8.86 -3.80
N ALA A 413 21.01 -8.58 -3.03
CA ALA A 413 21.10 -7.97 -1.71
C ALA A 413 21.93 -8.82 -0.73
N VAL A 414 21.94 -10.14 -0.93
CA VAL A 414 22.78 -11.11 -0.19
C VAL A 414 24.27 -10.77 -0.27
N ARG A 415 24.72 -10.23 -1.40
CA ARG A 415 26.13 -9.89 -1.67
C ARG A 415 26.39 -8.39 -1.66
N GLY A 416 25.34 -7.59 -1.83
CA GLY A 416 25.37 -6.14 -1.76
C GLY A 416 25.58 -5.58 -0.35
N LEU A 417 25.90 -4.31 -0.27
CA LEU A 417 25.91 -3.55 0.98
C LEU A 417 24.48 -3.24 1.46
N TRP A 418 23.52 -3.13 0.53
CA TRP A 418 22.12 -2.80 0.83
C TRP A 418 21.30 -3.94 1.44
N GLY A 419 21.88 -5.13 1.58
CA GLY A 419 21.33 -6.16 2.46
C GLY A 419 21.34 -5.75 3.94
N ASP A 420 22.16 -4.77 4.31
CA ASP A 420 22.15 -4.13 5.62
C ASP A 420 21.16 -2.95 5.63
N PRO A 421 20.10 -2.98 6.48
CA PRO A 421 19.14 -1.89 6.61
C PRO A 421 19.77 -0.52 6.91
N ASP A 422 20.88 -0.47 7.67
CA ASP A 422 21.55 0.78 8.04
C ASP A 422 22.27 1.41 6.84
N PHE A 423 22.78 0.57 5.93
CA PHE A 423 23.32 1.04 4.65
C PHE A 423 22.18 1.43 3.71
N LEU A 424 21.16 0.58 3.59
CA LEU A 424 20.00 0.81 2.72
C LEU A 424 19.35 2.16 2.99
N GLU A 425 19.17 2.53 4.25
CA GLU A 425 18.65 3.85 4.65
C GLU A 425 19.47 5.03 4.10
N LYS A 426 20.77 4.85 3.87
CA LYS A 426 21.66 5.94 3.48
C LYS A 426 22.01 5.91 2.00
N VAL A 427 21.41 5.02 1.21
CA VAL A 427 21.73 4.86 -0.21
C VAL A 427 21.58 6.17 -1.00
N ALA A 428 20.51 6.95 -0.74
CA ALA A 428 20.32 8.26 -1.37
C ALA A 428 21.42 9.28 -1.02
N GLU A 429 22.12 9.13 0.12
CA GLU A 429 23.20 10.02 0.53
C GLU A 429 24.48 9.80 -0.29
N LEU A 430 24.55 8.72 -1.07
CA LEU A 430 25.63 8.46 -2.01
C LEU A 430 25.53 9.36 -3.25
N ASN A 431 24.34 9.87 -3.58
CA ASN A 431 24.04 10.61 -4.81
C ASN A 431 25.07 11.70 -5.20
N PRO A 432 25.62 12.52 -4.27
CA PRO A 432 26.65 13.50 -4.61
C PRO A 432 27.97 12.92 -5.14
N LYS A 433 28.22 11.62 -4.93
CA LYS A 433 29.45 10.91 -5.33
C LYS A 433 29.27 10.08 -6.61
N LEU A 434 28.03 9.80 -7.00
CA LEU A 434 27.69 8.92 -8.13
C LEU A 434 27.91 9.64 -9.47
N LYS A 435 28.38 8.89 -10.46
CA LYS A 435 28.71 9.43 -11.79
C LYS A 435 27.67 9.09 -12.84
N HIS A 436 26.97 7.96 -12.69
CA HIS A 436 26.12 7.39 -13.74
C HIS A 436 24.64 7.37 -13.34
N THR A 437 24.33 7.33 -12.04
CA THR A 437 22.96 7.23 -11.54
C THR A 437 22.69 8.12 -10.32
N GLN A 438 21.41 8.19 -9.93
CA GLN A 438 20.93 8.84 -8.70
C GLN A 438 19.87 7.92 -8.09
N PHE A 439 19.98 7.61 -6.81
CA PHE A 439 19.07 6.73 -6.08
C PHE A 439 17.92 7.48 -5.42
N ALA A 440 16.77 6.81 -5.31
CA ALA A 440 15.62 7.24 -4.51
C ALA A 440 15.90 7.14 -3.01
N ASP A 441 15.08 7.81 -2.20
CA ASP A 441 15.18 7.82 -0.74
C ASP A 441 14.39 6.71 -0.04
N TYR A 442 13.42 6.11 -0.74
CA TYR A 442 12.56 5.05 -0.24
C TYR A 442 13.01 3.68 -0.80
N HIS A 443 12.95 2.66 0.05
CA HIS A 443 13.54 1.34 -0.23
C HIS A 443 12.67 0.18 0.24
N GLY A 444 11.35 0.25 0.01
CA GLY A 444 10.51 -0.85 0.45
C GLY A 444 10.82 -2.16 -0.27
N HIS A 445 10.59 -3.25 0.46
CA HIS A 445 11.10 -4.60 0.15
C HIS A 445 12.63 -4.72 0.02
N GLY A 446 13.37 -3.73 0.50
CA GLY A 446 14.83 -3.70 0.41
C GLY A 446 15.34 -3.37 -0.98
N TRP A 447 14.48 -2.95 -1.92
CA TRP A 447 14.87 -2.65 -3.29
C TRP A 447 15.46 -1.24 -3.42
N VAL A 448 16.47 -1.11 -4.29
CA VAL A 448 17.09 0.17 -4.62
C VAL A 448 16.54 0.68 -5.94
N PHE A 449 16.06 1.92 -5.96
CA PHE A 449 15.50 2.54 -7.17
C PHE A 449 16.39 3.66 -7.67
N ARG A 450 16.51 3.79 -8.99
CA ARG A 450 17.30 4.82 -9.67
C ARG A 450 16.44 5.77 -10.50
N ALA A 451 16.86 7.02 -10.56
CA ALA A 451 16.25 8.07 -11.36
C ALA A 451 16.43 7.82 -12.86
N VAL A 452 15.40 8.13 -13.64
CA VAL A 452 15.39 8.05 -15.10
C VAL A 452 15.50 9.46 -15.67
N PHE A 453 16.61 9.73 -16.36
CA PHE A 453 16.82 11.01 -17.04
C PHE A 453 16.59 10.89 -18.54
N HIS A 454 16.14 11.98 -19.16
CA HIS A 454 15.95 12.09 -20.59
C HIS A 454 17.30 11.96 -21.32
N LYS A 455 17.34 11.08 -22.34
CA LYS A 455 18.53 10.81 -23.14
C LYS A 455 18.21 10.71 -24.63
N ASP A 456 19.17 11.08 -25.48
CA ASP A 456 19.10 10.78 -26.92
C ASP A 456 19.36 9.28 -27.21
N ARG A 457 19.21 8.88 -28.48
CA ARG A 457 19.44 7.48 -28.90
C ARG A 457 20.87 6.99 -28.70
N ALA A 458 21.83 7.89 -28.51
CA ALA A 458 23.23 7.56 -28.21
C ALA A 458 23.52 7.56 -26.70
N GLY A 459 22.53 7.84 -25.85
CA GLY A 459 22.67 7.83 -24.40
C GLY A 459 23.17 9.14 -23.79
N ASN A 460 23.22 10.24 -24.55
CA ASN A 460 23.59 11.55 -24.03
C ASN A 460 22.43 12.16 -23.26
N PHE A 461 22.69 12.73 -22.07
CA PHE A 461 21.68 13.44 -21.30
C PHE A 461 21.17 14.66 -22.06
N LEU A 462 19.88 14.94 -21.92
CA LEU A 462 19.22 16.07 -22.56
C LEU A 462 18.63 17.01 -21.52
N ASP A 463 18.82 18.31 -21.72
CA ASP A 463 18.13 19.35 -20.95
C ASP A 463 16.69 19.56 -21.45
N LYS A 464 16.00 20.54 -20.84
CA LYS A 464 14.61 20.89 -21.16
C LYS A 464 14.40 21.38 -22.61
N ASP A 465 15.46 21.89 -23.23
CA ASP A 465 15.45 22.45 -24.59
C ASP A 465 15.92 21.40 -25.62
N GLY A 466 16.18 20.16 -25.17
CA GLY A 466 16.66 19.06 -26.01
C GLY A 466 18.14 19.16 -26.38
N GLN A 467 18.90 20.03 -25.71
CA GLN A 467 20.34 20.17 -25.93
C GLN A 467 21.10 19.10 -25.14
N ARG A 468 22.22 18.66 -25.71
CA ARG A 468 23.10 17.66 -25.09
C ARG A 468 23.83 18.27 -23.91
N ILE A 469 23.87 17.51 -22.82
CA ILE A 469 24.68 17.81 -21.64
C ILE A 469 25.93 16.93 -21.67
N ASP A 470 27.09 17.53 -21.42
CA ASP A 470 28.36 16.80 -21.32
C ASP A 470 28.33 15.83 -20.13
N HIS A 471 28.74 14.58 -20.34
CA HIS A 471 28.82 13.57 -19.28
C HIS A 471 29.85 13.91 -18.19
N ALA A 472 30.84 14.74 -18.52
CA ALA A 472 31.83 15.24 -17.57
C ALA A 472 31.34 16.43 -16.74
N ASP A 473 30.17 17.00 -17.06
CA ASP A 473 29.59 18.11 -16.30
C ASP A 473 29.20 17.64 -14.88
N PRO A 474 29.78 18.22 -13.82
CA PRO A 474 29.46 17.84 -12.44
C PRO A 474 28.00 18.16 -12.05
N GLN A 475 27.31 19.02 -12.80
CA GLN A 475 25.91 19.38 -12.57
C GLN A 475 24.94 18.70 -13.54
N LYS A 476 25.39 17.69 -14.30
CA LYS A 476 24.56 17.07 -15.35
C LYS A 476 23.19 16.58 -14.87
N PHE A 477 23.09 16.01 -13.68
CA PHE A 477 21.82 15.51 -13.14
C PHE A 477 20.85 16.63 -12.77
N ALA A 478 21.34 17.80 -12.38
CA ALA A 478 20.51 18.97 -12.10
C ALA A 478 20.04 19.68 -13.37
N LYS A 479 20.77 19.51 -14.48
CA LYS A 479 20.45 20.09 -15.80
C LYS A 479 19.59 19.18 -16.66
N ALA A 480 19.77 17.87 -16.52
CA ALA A 480 19.04 16.86 -17.29
C ALA A 480 17.58 16.81 -16.84
N VAL A 481 16.67 16.61 -17.78
CA VAL A 481 15.25 16.41 -17.45
C VAL A 481 15.10 15.07 -16.75
N HIS A 482 14.74 15.10 -15.48
CA HIS A 482 14.31 13.90 -14.77
C HIS A 482 12.90 13.54 -15.23
N LEU A 483 12.61 12.26 -15.41
CA LEU A 483 11.30 11.80 -15.88
C LEU A 483 10.15 12.32 -14.98
N GLN A 484 10.42 12.56 -13.70
CA GLN A 484 9.50 13.19 -12.76
C GLN A 484 9.07 14.60 -13.19
N ASP A 485 9.97 15.40 -13.74
CA ASP A 485 9.70 16.79 -14.19
C ASP A 485 8.64 16.83 -15.30
N ALA A 486 8.55 15.77 -16.10
CA ALA A 486 7.54 15.65 -17.14
C ALA A 486 6.16 15.25 -16.58
N HIS A 487 6.14 14.52 -15.45
CA HIS A 487 4.94 13.93 -14.85
C HIS A 487 4.28 14.82 -13.78
N LEU A 488 5.07 15.51 -12.95
CA LEU A 488 4.63 16.31 -11.79
C LEU A 488 4.47 17.81 -12.09
N LYS A 489 3.99 18.15 -13.28
CA LYS A 489 3.85 19.55 -13.73
C LYS A 489 2.87 20.38 -12.90
#